data_AF-A0A2D5AAX8-F1
#
_entry.id   AF-A0A2D5AAX8-F1
#
_cell.length_a   1.000
_cell.length_b   1.000
_cell.length_c   1.000
_cell.angle_alpha   90.00
_cell.angle_beta   90.00
_cell.angle_gamma   90.00
#
_symmetry.space_group_name_H-M   'P 1'
#
loop_
_entity.id
_entity.type
_entity.pdbx_description
1 polymer ?
#
loop_
_entity_poly.entity_id
_entity_poly.type
_entity_poly.pdbx_seq_one_letter_code
_entity_poly.pdbx_strand_id
1 'polypeptide(L)'
;MNRPSSGGDHGLTHCAIECRELEPTIDFYARFGGFEVVHRRPGVAWISDRTRPFAVVLVERDEVRPLGPFAHLGSACRNQAEFDRLIRSARASGVLREGPHAGDGPAGTWAFLDDPDGNTFELSVGQGVEAAVGTEPREPPPRRPVVGVMGSGDDAHLEIAEPLGEAIADAGWHLLTGGGGGVMTSVARGFTRRDHRVGVHLGILRGDADGEPLPGYPNDFVEIPIATHLPGGELEPDSRNHLNILTSTVVLALPGRVGTRAEIELSIRYRRPIAVHGFWHDAFPDLPRFDEVDVAIEFAARFTSRGRHED
;
A
#
# COMPACT_ATOMS: atom_id res chain seq x y z
N MET A 1 -2.09 20.70 -18.29
CA MET A 1 -1.17 19.55 -18.39
C MET A 1 -1.41 18.70 -17.16
N ASN A 2 -1.99 17.50 -17.34
CA ASN A 2 -2.30 16.60 -16.23
C ASN A 2 -0.99 16.12 -15.60
N ARG A 3 -0.75 16.50 -14.34
CA ARG A 3 0.27 15.82 -13.53
C ARG A 3 -0.17 14.37 -13.35
N PRO A 4 0.70 13.37 -13.61
CA PRO A 4 0.38 12.00 -13.25
C PRO A 4 0.16 11.92 -11.73
N SER A 5 -0.81 11.10 -11.31
CA SER A 5 -0.99 10.78 -9.89
C SER A 5 0.30 10.18 -9.34
N SER A 6 0.51 10.35 -8.04
CA SER A 6 1.72 10.02 -7.28
C SER A 6 2.19 8.55 -7.33
N GLY A 7 1.44 7.67 -7.97
CA GLY A 7 1.92 6.45 -8.61
C GLY A 7 1.41 6.44 -10.05
N GLY A 8 2.30 6.53 -11.03
CA GLY A 8 1.94 6.49 -12.45
C GLY A 8 1.47 5.09 -12.86
N ASP A 9 0.85 4.99 -14.04
CA ASP A 9 0.58 3.68 -14.64
C ASP A 9 1.93 3.00 -14.98
N HIS A 10 2.13 1.77 -14.49
CA HIS A 10 3.32 0.96 -14.77
C HIS A 10 2.91 -0.39 -15.37
N GLY A 11 3.58 -0.82 -16.45
CA GLY A 11 3.27 -2.07 -17.17
C GLY A 11 2.30 -1.89 -18.34
N LEU A 12 1.67 -2.98 -18.80
CA LEU A 12 0.65 -2.94 -19.85
C LEU A 12 -0.66 -2.35 -19.31
N THR A 13 -1.10 -1.23 -19.89
CA THR A 13 -2.29 -0.50 -19.43
C THR A 13 -3.51 -0.69 -20.30
N HIS A 14 -3.31 -0.98 -21.60
CA HIS A 14 -4.42 -1.19 -22.53
C HIS A 14 -4.01 -2.01 -23.76
N CYS A 15 -5.01 -2.57 -24.44
CA CYS A 15 -4.90 -3.12 -25.78
C CYS A 15 -5.91 -2.42 -26.69
N ALA A 16 -5.50 -1.97 -27.87
CA ALA A 16 -6.40 -1.34 -28.83
C ALA A 16 -6.74 -2.31 -29.97
N ILE A 17 -8.02 -2.41 -30.31
CA ILE A 17 -8.52 -3.20 -31.43
C ILE A 17 -9.40 -2.35 -32.35
N GLU A 18 -9.39 -2.69 -33.63
CA GLU A 18 -10.19 -2.02 -34.66
C GLU A 18 -11.59 -2.64 -34.72
N CYS A 19 -12.60 -1.79 -34.92
CA CYS A 19 -13.99 -2.21 -35.18
C CYS A 19 -14.63 -1.30 -36.24
N ARG A 20 -15.68 -1.78 -36.94
CA ARG A 20 -16.42 -0.96 -37.92
C ARG A 20 -17.44 -0.05 -37.25
N GLU A 21 -18.08 -0.54 -36.20
CA GLU A 21 -19.13 0.17 -35.48
C GLU A 21 -18.95 -0.02 -33.97
N LEU A 22 -18.95 1.09 -33.21
CA LEU A 22 -18.75 1.02 -31.76
C LEU A 22 -19.87 0.28 -31.02
N GLU A 23 -21.14 0.55 -31.31
CA GLU A 23 -22.25 0.02 -30.49
C GLU A 23 -22.38 -1.50 -30.54
N PRO A 24 -22.41 -2.16 -31.72
CA PRO A 24 -22.47 -3.63 -31.78
C PRO A 24 -21.27 -4.29 -31.10
N THR A 25 -20.11 -3.64 -31.19
CA THR A 25 -18.85 -4.11 -30.58
C THR A 25 -18.92 -3.98 -29.05
N ILE A 26 -19.37 -2.83 -28.54
CA ILE A 26 -19.56 -2.62 -27.09
C ILE A 26 -20.57 -3.64 -26.54
N ASP A 27 -21.70 -3.85 -27.21
CA ASP A 27 -22.72 -4.82 -26.80
C ASP A 27 -22.17 -6.24 -26.72
N PHE A 28 -21.31 -6.63 -27.68
CA PHE A 28 -20.63 -7.92 -27.66
C PHE A 28 -19.74 -8.08 -26.42
N TYR A 29 -18.82 -7.15 -26.16
CA TYR A 29 -17.89 -7.24 -25.04
C TYR A 29 -18.60 -7.08 -23.68
N ALA A 30 -19.67 -6.29 -23.61
CA ALA A 30 -20.51 -6.22 -22.41
C ALA A 30 -21.20 -7.56 -22.13
N ARG A 31 -21.76 -8.21 -23.16
CA ARG A 31 -22.50 -9.46 -23.01
C ARG A 31 -21.60 -10.66 -22.67
N PHE A 32 -20.47 -10.80 -23.36
CA PHE A 32 -19.62 -11.99 -23.23
C PHE A 32 -18.47 -11.81 -22.26
N GLY A 33 -17.92 -10.59 -22.12
CA GLY A 33 -16.81 -10.31 -21.22
C GLY A 33 -17.18 -9.49 -19.97
N GLY A 34 -18.43 -9.02 -19.84
CA GLY A 34 -18.83 -8.18 -18.71
C GLY A 34 -18.18 -6.79 -18.69
N PHE A 35 -17.69 -6.31 -19.85
CA PHE A 35 -17.02 -5.02 -19.95
C PHE A 35 -18.02 -3.86 -19.93
N GLU A 36 -17.60 -2.74 -19.33
CA GLU A 36 -18.33 -1.47 -19.31
C GLU A 36 -17.52 -0.36 -19.98
N VAL A 37 -18.20 0.60 -20.61
CA VAL A 37 -17.55 1.81 -21.14
C VAL A 37 -17.08 2.70 -19.99
N VAL A 38 -15.77 2.94 -19.93
CA VAL A 38 -15.13 3.82 -18.91
C VAL A 38 -14.78 5.19 -19.46
N HIS A 39 -14.60 5.32 -20.77
CA HIS A 39 -14.38 6.61 -21.44
C HIS A 39 -14.81 6.54 -22.91
N ARG A 40 -15.34 7.64 -23.45
CA ARG A 40 -15.81 7.69 -24.84
C ARG A 40 -15.56 9.04 -25.48
N ARG A 41 -15.22 9.00 -26.78
CA ARG A 41 -15.15 10.14 -27.68
C ARG A 41 -15.56 9.70 -29.10
N PRO A 42 -15.78 10.60 -30.08
CA PRO A 42 -16.10 10.20 -31.45
C PRO A 42 -15.08 9.20 -32.00
N GLY A 43 -15.58 8.07 -32.52
CA GLY A 43 -14.79 6.99 -33.11
C GLY A 43 -13.92 6.17 -32.13
N VAL A 44 -13.98 6.40 -30.82
CA VAL A 44 -13.19 5.65 -29.83
C VAL A 44 -13.97 5.39 -28.53
N ALA A 45 -13.99 4.14 -28.07
CA ALA A 45 -14.50 3.76 -26.76
C ALA A 45 -13.45 2.99 -25.97
N TRP A 46 -13.31 3.30 -24.68
CA TRP A 46 -12.50 2.55 -23.74
C TRP A 46 -13.43 1.71 -22.88
N ILE A 47 -13.20 0.41 -22.84
CA ILE A 47 -14.00 -0.54 -22.07
C ILE A 47 -13.12 -1.28 -21.05
N SER A 48 -13.70 -1.64 -19.91
CA SER A 48 -13.01 -2.37 -18.84
C SER A 48 -13.98 -3.27 -18.08
N ASP A 49 -13.50 -4.42 -17.63
CA ASP A 49 -14.18 -5.30 -16.68
C ASP A 49 -14.06 -4.79 -15.22
N ARG A 50 -13.27 -3.72 -15.00
CA ARG A 50 -12.96 -3.08 -13.71
C ARG A 50 -12.36 -4.02 -12.65
N THR A 51 -11.84 -5.18 -13.06
CA THR A 51 -11.17 -6.09 -12.12
C THR A 51 -9.77 -5.59 -11.77
N ARG A 52 -9.15 -4.83 -12.69
CA ARG A 52 -7.82 -4.22 -12.55
C ARG A 52 -7.71 -2.95 -13.41
N PRO A 53 -6.69 -2.10 -13.19
CA PRO A 53 -6.40 -0.92 -14.03
C PRO A 53 -5.93 -1.30 -15.47
N PHE A 54 -6.82 -1.89 -16.27
CA PHE A 54 -6.59 -2.26 -17.66
C PHE A 54 -7.82 -1.97 -18.51
N ALA A 55 -7.61 -1.54 -19.76
CA ALA A 55 -8.69 -1.25 -20.70
C ALA A 55 -8.48 -1.90 -22.07
N VAL A 56 -9.58 -2.28 -22.72
CA VAL A 56 -9.60 -2.52 -24.17
C VAL A 56 -10.10 -1.25 -24.85
N VAL A 57 -9.40 -0.79 -25.88
CA VAL A 57 -9.73 0.42 -26.62
C VAL A 57 -10.28 0.02 -27.98
N LEU A 58 -11.56 0.27 -28.19
CA LEU A 58 -12.25 0.07 -29.46
C LEU A 58 -12.05 1.30 -30.33
N VAL A 59 -11.53 1.12 -31.54
CA VAL A 59 -11.24 2.20 -32.49
C VAL A 59 -12.00 1.97 -33.79
N GLU A 60 -12.90 2.89 -34.11
CA GLU A 60 -13.74 2.82 -35.29
C GLU A 60 -12.92 3.09 -36.57
N ARG A 61 -13.05 2.21 -37.57
CA ARG A 61 -12.35 2.25 -38.86
C ARG A 61 -13.24 1.75 -40.00
N ASP A 62 -13.05 2.32 -41.20
CA ASP A 62 -13.72 1.85 -42.42
C ASP A 62 -13.27 0.43 -42.83
N GLU A 63 -12.03 0.07 -42.52
CA GLU A 63 -11.46 -1.26 -42.73
C GLU A 63 -10.85 -1.76 -41.42
N VAL A 64 -11.19 -2.99 -41.02
CA VAL A 64 -10.73 -3.62 -39.78
C VAL A 64 -9.74 -4.73 -40.10
N ARG A 65 -8.65 -4.80 -39.33
CA ARG A 65 -7.72 -5.93 -39.30
C ARG A 65 -7.96 -6.74 -38.03
N PRO A 66 -8.67 -7.88 -38.13
CA PRO A 66 -9.09 -8.60 -36.94
C PRO A 66 -7.92 -9.22 -36.18
N LEU A 67 -7.98 -9.18 -34.86
CA LEU A 67 -7.11 -9.94 -33.97
C LEU A 67 -7.44 -11.43 -34.11
N GLY A 68 -6.64 -12.22 -34.83
CA GLY A 68 -6.95 -13.63 -35.06
C GLY A 68 -6.27 -14.26 -36.28
N PRO A 69 -6.56 -15.54 -36.60
CA PRO A 69 -7.57 -16.38 -35.96
C PRO A 69 -7.13 -17.01 -34.63
N PHE A 70 -5.82 -16.98 -34.32
CA PHE A 70 -5.28 -17.53 -33.06
C PHE A 70 -5.07 -16.46 -31.99
N ALA A 71 -4.50 -15.30 -32.34
CA ALA A 71 -4.33 -14.20 -31.40
C ALA A 71 -5.70 -13.75 -30.89
N HIS A 72 -5.84 -13.56 -29.57
CA HIS A 72 -7.14 -13.31 -28.95
C HIS A 72 -7.05 -12.46 -27.69
N LEU A 73 -8.20 -11.93 -27.27
CA LEU A 73 -8.40 -11.35 -25.94
C LEU A 73 -9.12 -12.39 -25.06
N GLY A 74 -8.50 -12.78 -23.95
CA GLY A 74 -9.07 -13.78 -23.04
C GLY A 74 -9.80 -13.19 -21.85
N SER A 75 -10.94 -13.80 -21.51
CA SER A 75 -11.77 -13.48 -20.37
C SER A 75 -12.18 -14.74 -19.61
N ALA A 76 -11.76 -14.83 -18.35
CA ALA A 76 -12.09 -15.95 -17.49
C ALA A 76 -13.51 -15.80 -16.92
N CYS A 77 -14.31 -16.85 -17.06
CA CYS A 77 -15.59 -17.02 -16.39
C CYS A 77 -15.37 -17.35 -14.91
N ARG A 78 -16.28 -16.88 -14.05
CA ARG A 78 -16.22 -17.12 -12.60
C ARG A 78 -16.30 -18.60 -12.25
N ASN A 79 -17.09 -19.36 -13.01
CA ASN A 79 -17.32 -20.79 -12.78
C ASN A 79 -17.89 -21.47 -14.03
N GLN A 80 -18.00 -22.81 -13.96
CA GLN A 80 -18.49 -23.64 -15.07
C GLN A 80 -19.92 -23.28 -15.51
N ALA A 81 -20.80 -22.95 -14.57
CA ALA A 81 -22.19 -22.62 -14.90
C ALA A 81 -22.31 -21.32 -15.71
N GLU A 82 -21.49 -20.32 -15.40
CA GLU A 82 -21.39 -19.09 -16.20
C GLU A 82 -20.82 -19.38 -17.60
N PHE A 83 -19.73 -20.15 -17.67
CA PHE A 83 -19.12 -20.55 -18.93
C PHE A 83 -20.15 -21.25 -19.84
N ASP A 84 -20.82 -22.29 -19.33
CA ASP A 84 -21.82 -23.03 -20.10
C ASP A 84 -22.99 -22.14 -20.58
N ARG A 85 -23.41 -21.18 -19.74
CA ARG A 85 -24.44 -20.20 -20.11
C ARG A 85 -23.97 -19.30 -21.27
N LEU A 86 -22.76 -18.78 -21.19
CA LEU A 86 -22.20 -17.90 -22.23
C LEU A 86 -21.95 -18.67 -23.54
N ILE A 87 -21.49 -19.92 -23.48
CA ILE A 87 -21.34 -20.77 -24.68
C ILE A 87 -22.69 -21.04 -25.35
N ARG A 88 -23.76 -21.35 -24.60
CA ARG A 88 -25.11 -21.48 -25.17
C ARG A 88 -25.56 -20.19 -25.84
N SER A 89 -25.30 -19.06 -25.19
CA SER A 89 -25.60 -17.71 -25.68
C SER A 89 -24.87 -17.39 -26.99
N ALA A 90 -23.58 -17.76 -27.07
CA ALA A 90 -22.73 -17.56 -28.24
C ALA A 90 -23.19 -18.39 -29.45
N ARG A 91 -23.54 -19.67 -29.23
CA ARG A 91 -24.12 -20.54 -30.26
C ARG A 91 -25.43 -20.00 -30.81
N ALA A 92 -26.33 -19.57 -29.91
CA ALA A 92 -27.63 -19.03 -30.30
C ALA A 92 -27.50 -17.73 -31.11
N SER A 93 -26.45 -16.95 -30.87
CA SER A 93 -26.17 -15.71 -31.60
C SER A 93 -25.24 -15.89 -32.81
N GLY A 94 -24.79 -17.12 -33.11
CA GLY A 94 -23.93 -17.40 -34.27
C GLY A 94 -22.49 -16.87 -34.16
N VAL A 95 -22.04 -16.50 -32.96
CA VAL A 95 -20.70 -15.92 -32.73
C VAL A 95 -19.70 -16.91 -32.16
N LEU A 96 -20.10 -18.16 -31.87
CA LEU A 96 -19.15 -19.19 -31.44
C LEU A 96 -18.32 -19.64 -32.64
N ARG A 97 -17.01 -19.38 -32.61
CA ARG A 97 -16.07 -19.79 -33.64
C ARG A 97 -15.56 -21.22 -33.44
N GLU A 98 -15.08 -21.51 -32.23
CA GLU A 98 -14.39 -22.76 -31.89
C GLU A 98 -14.65 -23.16 -30.43
N GLY A 99 -14.75 -24.46 -30.17
CA GLY A 99 -14.90 -25.01 -28.81
C GLY A 99 -16.34 -25.26 -28.33
N PRO A 100 -16.51 -25.54 -27.02
CA PRO A 100 -15.47 -25.54 -25.99
C PRO A 100 -14.50 -26.73 -26.12
N HIS A 101 -13.23 -26.48 -25.82
CA HIS A 101 -12.18 -27.47 -25.74
C HIS A 101 -11.73 -27.62 -24.28
N ALA A 102 -11.73 -28.85 -23.76
CA ALA A 102 -11.15 -29.14 -22.46
C ALA A 102 -9.62 -29.02 -22.55
N GLY A 103 -9.01 -28.37 -21.56
CA GLY A 103 -7.57 -28.21 -21.43
C GLY A 103 -7.14 -28.29 -19.98
N ASP A 104 -5.85 -28.59 -19.79
CA ASP A 104 -5.18 -28.61 -18.48
C ASP A 104 -4.26 -27.40 -18.33
N GLY A 105 -3.67 -27.22 -17.14
CA GLY A 105 -2.70 -26.16 -16.88
C GLY A 105 -3.31 -24.75 -16.88
N PRO A 106 -2.55 -23.69 -17.18
CA PRO A 106 -3.03 -22.32 -17.01
C PRO A 106 -4.21 -21.96 -17.94
N ALA A 107 -4.41 -22.68 -19.05
CA ALA A 107 -5.43 -22.39 -20.05
C ALA A 107 -6.85 -22.85 -19.65
N GLY A 108 -6.99 -23.93 -18.87
CA GLY A 108 -8.29 -24.49 -18.50
C GLY A 108 -9.14 -24.93 -19.69
N THR A 109 -10.47 -24.96 -19.51
CA THR A 109 -11.42 -25.18 -20.61
C THR A 109 -11.74 -23.85 -21.29
N TRP A 110 -11.70 -23.80 -22.62
CA TRP A 110 -11.80 -22.55 -23.37
C TRP A 110 -12.64 -22.67 -24.65
N ALA A 111 -13.09 -21.55 -25.19
CA ALA A 111 -13.77 -21.43 -26.48
C ALA A 111 -13.49 -20.07 -27.12
N PHE A 112 -13.41 -20.02 -28.45
CA PHE A 112 -13.26 -18.78 -29.20
C PHE A 112 -14.59 -18.29 -29.77
N LEU A 113 -14.83 -17.00 -29.64
CA LEU A 113 -15.92 -16.27 -30.24
C LEU A 113 -15.39 -15.27 -31.27
N ASP A 114 -16.19 -15.02 -32.30
CA ASP A 114 -16.05 -13.89 -33.21
C ASP A 114 -16.79 -12.68 -32.64
N ASP A 115 -16.08 -11.58 -32.39
CA ASP A 115 -16.75 -10.28 -32.27
C ASP A 115 -17.33 -9.84 -33.64
N PRO A 116 -18.10 -8.73 -33.72
CA PRO A 116 -18.77 -8.32 -34.96
C PRO A 116 -17.84 -8.14 -36.17
N ASP A 117 -16.56 -7.87 -35.93
CA ASP A 117 -15.56 -7.65 -36.97
C ASP A 117 -14.57 -8.82 -37.10
N GLY A 118 -14.79 -9.92 -36.38
CA GLY A 118 -13.98 -11.14 -36.42
C GLY A 118 -12.74 -11.11 -35.51
N ASN A 119 -12.63 -10.15 -34.58
CA ASN A 119 -11.62 -10.26 -33.53
C ASN A 119 -11.94 -11.48 -32.66
N THR A 120 -10.89 -12.20 -32.27
CA THR A 120 -11.01 -13.43 -31.48
C THR A 120 -11.14 -13.08 -30.01
N PHE A 121 -12.24 -13.51 -29.40
CA PHE A 121 -12.47 -13.40 -27.96
C PHE A 121 -12.52 -14.79 -27.33
N GLU A 122 -11.65 -15.06 -26.36
CA GLU A 122 -11.63 -16.32 -25.62
C GLU A 122 -12.47 -16.20 -24.36
N LEU A 123 -13.42 -17.11 -24.20
CA LEU A 123 -13.99 -17.44 -22.90
C LEU A 123 -13.24 -18.64 -22.34
N SER A 124 -12.93 -18.61 -21.05
CA SER A 124 -12.26 -19.73 -20.39
C SER A 124 -12.73 -19.96 -18.96
N VAL A 125 -12.51 -21.16 -18.42
CA VAL A 125 -12.85 -21.54 -17.04
C VAL A 125 -11.86 -22.55 -16.50
N GLY A 126 -11.53 -22.44 -15.21
CA GLY A 126 -10.54 -23.29 -14.56
C GLY A 126 -9.09 -22.93 -14.93
N GLN A 127 -8.86 -21.69 -15.35
CA GLN A 127 -7.51 -21.18 -15.61
C GLN A 127 -6.65 -21.15 -14.34
N GLY A 128 -5.38 -21.48 -14.52
CA GLY A 128 -4.33 -21.40 -13.49
C GLY A 128 -3.32 -20.28 -13.77
N VAL A 129 -3.71 -19.22 -14.48
CA VAL A 129 -2.81 -18.12 -14.87
C VAL A 129 -2.14 -17.50 -13.65
N GLU A 130 -2.85 -17.32 -12.54
CA GLU A 130 -2.25 -16.81 -11.31
C GLU A 130 -1.15 -17.71 -10.75
N ALA A 131 -1.27 -19.04 -10.87
CA ALA A 131 -0.23 -19.98 -10.46
C ALA A 131 0.95 -19.99 -11.44
N ALA A 132 0.70 -19.75 -12.73
CA ALA A 132 1.74 -19.69 -13.76
C ALA A 132 2.49 -18.35 -13.80
N VAL A 133 1.80 -17.24 -13.51
CA VAL A 133 2.37 -15.89 -13.29
C VAL A 133 2.94 -15.78 -11.87
N GLY A 134 2.44 -16.63 -10.96
CA GLY A 134 2.88 -16.77 -9.58
C GLY A 134 4.39 -16.94 -9.54
N THR A 135 5.05 -15.82 -9.31
CA THR A 135 6.45 -15.74 -8.95
C THR A 135 6.68 -16.68 -7.77
N GLU A 136 7.85 -17.31 -7.72
CA GLU A 136 8.54 -17.72 -6.48
C GLU A 136 8.07 -16.87 -5.29
N PRO A 137 7.83 -17.46 -4.10
CA PRO A 137 7.22 -16.77 -2.97
C PRO A 137 7.84 -15.38 -2.84
N ARG A 138 7.05 -14.34 -3.14
CA ARG A 138 7.51 -12.96 -3.12
C ARG A 138 8.20 -12.78 -1.78
N GLU A 139 9.51 -12.49 -1.81
CA GLU A 139 10.25 -12.19 -0.57
C GLU A 139 9.33 -11.31 0.29
N PRO A 140 9.09 -11.68 1.56
CA PRO A 140 8.19 -10.92 2.40
C PRO A 140 8.62 -9.45 2.27
N PRO A 141 7.67 -8.53 2.02
CA PRO A 141 8.01 -7.15 1.72
C PRO A 141 8.99 -6.67 2.79
N PRO A 142 10.11 -6.02 2.40
CA PRO A 142 11.15 -5.67 3.35
C PRO A 142 10.52 -4.92 4.52
N ARG A 143 10.73 -5.43 5.73
CA ARG A 143 10.18 -4.84 6.94
C ARG A 143 10.75 -3.43 7.05
N ARG A 144 9.88 -2.43 6.93
CA ARG A 144 10.29 -1.04 7.10
C ARG A 144 10.67 -0.82 8.57
N PRO A 145 11.77 -0.13 8.84
CA PRO A 145 12.16 0.23 10.21
C PRO A 145 11.09 1.08 10.89
N VAL A 146 11.00 0.94 12.21
CA VAL A 146 10.13 1.77 13.07
C VAL A 146 11.02 2.71 13.88
N VAL A 147 10.92 4.00 13.64
CA VAL A 147 11.62 5.04 14.42
C VAL A 147 10.69 5.53 15.52
N GLY A 148 11.03 5.24 16.76
CA GLY A 148 10.33 5.76 17.93
C GLY A 148 10.80 7.15 18.27
N VAL A 149 9.89 8.12 18.34
CA VAL A 149 10.20 9.48 18.79
C VAL A 149 9.54 9.77 20.13
N MET A 150 10.36 10.06 21.12
CA MET A 150 9.96 10.28 22.52
C MET A 150 10.21 11.74 22.89
N GLY A 151 9.32 12.36 23.67
CA GLY A 151 9.46 13.76 24.04
C GLY A 151 8.33 14.28 24.91
N SER A 152 8.35 15.59 25.19
CA SER A 152 7.35 16.27 26.02
C SER A 152 5.92 16.05 25.47
N GLY A 153 4.99 15.72 26.37
CA GLY A 153 3.56 15.63 26.04
C GLY A 153 2.86 16.98 26.00
N ASP A 154 3.52 18.04 26.48
CA ASP A 154 2.96 19.39 26.59
C ASP A 154 3.70 20.37 25.67
N ASP A 155 5.03 20.34 25.68
CA ASP A 155 5.86 21.23 24.88
C ASP A 155 6.05 20.68 23.47
N ALA A 156 5.76 21.50 22.47
CA ALA A 156 5.72 21.06 21.07
C ALA A 156 7.10 20.88 20.44
N HIS A 157 8.10 21.68 20.85
CA HIS A 157 9.45 21.71 20.26
C HIS A 157 9.44 21.76 18.72
N LEU A 158 8.60 22.63 18.14
CA LEU A 158 8.30 22.66 16.70
C LEU A 158 9.55 22.72 15.80
N GLU A 159 10.54 23.51 16.20
CA GLU A 159 11.77 23.76 15.43
C GLU A 159 12.58 22.48 15.16
N ILE A 160 12.48 21.47 16.01
CA ILE A 160 13.17 20.19 15.84
C ILE A 160 12.19 19.04 15.55
N ALA A 161 11.01 19.04 16.17
CA ALA A 161 10.06 17.93 16.09
C ALA A 161 9.41 17.82 14.70
N GLU A 162 8.96 18.93 14.12
CA GLU A 162 8.35 18.87 12.78
C GLU A 162 9.37 18.48 11.70
N PRO A 163 10.55 19.13 11.60
CA PRO A 163 11.54 18.75 10.59
C PRO A 163 12.05 17.31 10.78
N LEU A 164 12.12 16.82 12.02
CA LEU A 164 12.45 15.41 12.27
C LEU A 164 11.40 14.45 11.71
N GLY A 165 10.11 14.75 11.92
CA GLY A 165 9.01 13.95 11.38
C GLY A 165 9.03 13.91 9.85
N GLU A 166 9.28 15.06 9.24
CA GLU A 166 9.45 15.20 7.79
C GLU A 166 10.60 14.32 7.26
N ALA A 167 11.76 14.37 7.91
CA ALA A 167 12.93 13.60 7.49
C ALA A 167 12.73 12.08 7.67
N ILE A 168 12.02 11.64 8.72
CA ILE A 168 11.65 10.23 8.89
C ILE A 168 10.73 9.76 7.75
N ALA A 169 9.78 10.60 7.33
CA ALA A 169 8.88 10.30 6.22
C ALA A 169 9.63 10.20 4.88
N ASP A 170 10.52 11.15 4.60
CA ASP A 170 11.37 11.17 3.40
C ASP A 170 12.30 9.95 3.33
N ALA A 171 12.76 9.45 4.48
CA ALA A 171 13.57 8.23 4.58
C ALA A 171 12.77 6.92 4.34
N GLY A 172 11.43 7.01 4.23
CA GLY A 172 10.56 5.87 3.98
C GLY A 172 10.37 4.93 5.18
N TRP A 173 10.62 5.42 6.40
CA TRP A 173 10.49 4.65 7.64
C TRP A 173 9.12 4.85 8.30
N HIS A 174 8.74 3.93 9.19
CA HIS A 174 7.57 4.13 10.05
C HIS A 174 7.93 5.08 11.20
N LEU A 175 6.97 5.91 11.59
CA LEU A 175 7.04 6.71 12.80
C LEU A 175 6.26 6.01 13.92
N LEU A 176 6.82 5.95 15.11
CA LEU A 176 6.12 5.55 16.32
C LEU A 176 6.18 6.67 17.36
N THR A 177 5.03 6.98 17.97
CA THR A 177 4.94 7.87 19.13
C THR A 177 3.96 7.32 20.17
N GLY A 178 3.86 7.97 21.33
CA GLY A 178 2.78 7.72 22.27
C GLY A 178 1.42 8.29 21.84
N GLY A 179 1.31 9.03 20.73
CA GLY A 179 0.03 9.52 20.21
C GLY A 179 -0.69 10.57 21.07
N GLY A 180 0.00 11.22 22.01
CA GLY A 180 -0.53 12.33 22.81
C GLY A 180 -0.18 13.70 22.24
N GLY A 181 -0.15 14.74 23.07
CA GLY A 181 0.19 16.12 22.71
C GLY A 181 1.69 16.42 22.50
N GLY A 182 2.05 17.71 22.51
CA GLY A 182 3.44 18.19 22.53
C GLY A 182 4.28 17.73 21.34
N VAL A 183 5.46 17.16 21.63
CA VAL A 183 6.38 16.60 20.65
C VAL A 183 5.70 15.56 19.77
N MET A 184 4.86 14.68 20.36
CA MET A 184 4.21 13.58 19.64
C MET A 184 3.31 14.10 18.53
N THR A 185 2.50 15.13 18.81
CA THR A 185 1.68 15.79 17.78
C THR A 185 2.55 16.47 16.73
N SER A 186 3.63 17.14 17.14
CA SER A 186 4.47 17.95 16.26
C SER A 186 5.25 17.09 15.26
N VAL A 187 5.89 16.02 15.74
CA VAL A 187 6.59 15.07 14.87
C VAL A 187 5.63 14.33 13.95
N ALA A 188 4.45 13.92 14.47
CA ALA A 188 3.43 13.29 13.65
C ALA A 188 2.87 14.21 12.57
N ARG A 189 2.73 15.51 12.87
CA ARG A 189 2.29 16.52 11.90
C ARG A 189 3.31 16.72 10.77
N GLY A 190 4.61 16.84 11.10
CA GLY A 190 5.68 16.89 10.10
C GLY A 190 5.71 15.64 9.23
N PHE A 191 5.63 14.47 9.86
CA PHE A 191 5.62 13.17 9.17
C PHE A 191 4.43 13.01 8.22
N THR A 192 3.20 13.26 8.70
CA THR A 192 1.98 12.97 7.93
C THR A 192 1.74 13.95 6.79
N ARG A 193 2.28 15.16 6.86
CA ARG A 193 2.19 16.19 5.81
C ARG A 193 3.07 15.93 4.60
N ARG A 194 4.06 15.02 4.68
CA ARG A 194 4.88 14.69 3.52
C ARG A 194 4.12 13.85 2.52
N ASP A 195 3.88 14.43 1.36
CA ASP A 195 3.34 13.74 0.19
C ASP A 195 4.29 12.60 -0.22
N HIS A 196 3.75 11.50 -0.74
CA HIS A 196 4.52 10.32 -1.22
C HIS A 196 5.27 9.51 -0.15
N ARG A 197 5.07 9.77 1.15
CA ARG A 197 5.61 8.88 2.19
C ARG A 197 5.07 7.45 2.02
N VAL A 198 5.95 6.47 2.26
CA VAL A 198 5.58 5.04 2.25
C VAL A 198 5.42 4.46 3.66
N GLY A 199 5.94 5.19 4.66
CA GLY A 199 5.76 4.87 6.07
C GLY A 199 4.38 5.30 6.58
N VAL A 200 4.01 4.74 7.72
CA VAL A 200 2.80 5.08 8.48
C VAL A 200 3.16 5.43 9.92
N HIS A 201 2.33 6.23 10.56
CA HIS A 201 2.46 6.62 11.95
C HIS A 201 1.67 5.69 12.89
N LEU A 202 2.39 4.97 13.74
CA LEU A 202 1.84 4.16 14.83
C LEU A 202 1.77 4.99 16.11
N GLY A 203 0.61 4.97 16.78
CA GLY A 203 0.43 5.59 18.09
C GLY A 203 0.09 4.53 19.13
N ILE A 204 1.01 4.22 20.04
CA ILE A 204 0.71 3.31 21.17
C ILE A 204 0.11 4.14 22.29
N LEU A 205 -1.20 4.08 22.45
CA LEU A 205 -1.99 5.00 23.27
C LEU A 205 -1.99 4.60 24.73
N ARG A 206 -2.06 5.61 25.60
CA ARG A 206 -2.22 5.42 27.04
C ARG A 206 -3.69 5.21 27.30
N GLY A 207 -4.04 4.09 27.92
CA GLY A 207 -5.41 3.80 28.31
C GLY A 207 -5.50 3.44 29.79
N ASP A 208 -6.73 3.35 30.29
CA ASP A 208 -7.03 2.81 31.60
C ASP A 208 -7.02 1.27 31.60
N ALA A 209 -7.38 0.65 32.72
CA ALA A 209 -7.40 -0.82 32.86
C ALA A 209 -8.46 -1.51 31.98
N ASP A 210 -9.47 -0.76 31.50
CA ASP A 210 -10.50 -1.27 30.60
C ASP A 210 -10.08 -1.14 29.12
N GLY A 211 -8.95 -0.47 28.86
CA GLY A 211 -8.40 -0.26 27.51
C GLY A 211 -8.92 1.00 26.82
N GLU A 212 -9.66 1.85 27.53
CA GLU A 212 -10.15 3.11 26.99
C GLU A 212 -9.02 4.15 26.97
N PRO A 213 -8.74 4.80 25.82
CA PRO A 213 -7.73 5.84 25.73
C PRO A 213 -8.03 7.00 26.69
N LEU A 214 -7.00 7.48 27.39
CA LEU A 214 -7.14 8.64 28.26
C LEU A 214 -7.47 9.92 27.46
N PRO A 215 -8.06 10.95 28.10
CA PRO A 215 -8.31 12.23 27.44
C PRO A 215 -7.04 12.81 26.79
N GLY A 216 -7.17 13.28 25.54
CA GLY A 216 -6.06 13.80 24.75
C GLY A 216 -5.35 12.77 23.86
N TYR A 217 -5.86 11.53 23.81
CA TYR A 217 -5.41 10.48 22.89
C TYR A 217 -6.56 9.98 22.00
N PRO A 218 -6.27 9.51 20.77
CA PRO A 218 -5.07 9.84 20.00
C PRO A 218 -5.10 11.32 19.54
N ASN A 219 -3.94 11.89 19.23
CA ASN A 219 -3.89 13.11 18.42
C ASN A 219 -4.33 12.82 16.97
N ASP A 220 -4.73 13.89 16.24
CA ASP A 220 -5.32 13.81 14.89
C ASP A 220 -4.41 13.20 13.81
N PHE A 221 -3.11 13.06 14.08
CA PHE A 221 -2.13 12.58 13.11
C PHE A 221 -1.77 11.10 13.28
N VAL A 222 -2.35 10.40 14.25
CA VAL A 222 -2.17 8.94 14.42
C VAL A 222 -2.93 8.19 13.32
N GLU A 223 -2.21 7.45 12.47
CA GLU A 223 -2.81 6.64 11.40
C GLU A 223 -3.21 5.25 11.90
N ILE A 224 -2.37 4.64 12.73
CA ILE A 224 -2.64 3.33 13.34
C ILE A 224 -2.62 3.47 14.86
N PRO A 225 -3.79 3.67 15.49
CA PRO A 225 -3.89 3.69 16.95
C PRO A 225 -3.80 2.27 17.51
N ILE A 226 -3.00 2.11 18.56
CA ILE A 226 -2.89 0.88 19.35
C ILE A 226 -3.31 1.24 20.78
N ALA A 227 -4.58 0.99 21.11
CA ALA A 227 -5.09 1.16 22.46
C ALA A 227 -4.52 0.10 23.40
N THR A 228 -4.25 0.46 24.66
CA THR A 228 -3.66 -0.44 25.65
C THR A 228 -4.43 -0.38 26.97
N HIS A 229 -4.58 -1.53 27.63
CA HIS A 229 -5.16 -1.66 28.98
C HIS A 229 -4.10 -1.46 30.08
N LEU A 230 -3.05 -0.70 29.78
CA LEU A 230 -1.80 -0.61 30.54
C LEU A 230 -1.79 0.71 31.34
N PRO A 231 -2.26 0.72 32.60
CA PRO A 231 -2.44 1.95 33.37
C PRO A 231 -1.15 2.49 33.98
N GLY A 232 -0.05 1.72 33.91
CA GLY A 232 1.24 2.07 34.48
C GLY A 232 1.78 3.40 33.94
N GLY A 233 2.50 4.12 34.81
CA GLY A 233 3.04 5.44 34.54
C GLY A 233 4.22 5.39 33.58
N GLU A 234 5.39 5.19 34.15
CA GLU A 234 6.68 5.45 33.54
C GLU A 234 7.49 4.17 33.34
N LEU A 235 7.89 3.52 34.44
CA LEU A 235 8.78 2.35 34.46
C LEU A 235 8.10 1.10 35.01
N GLU A 236 6.86 1.24 35.47
CA GLU A 236 6.06 0.15 35.98
C GLU A 236 5.90 -0.95 34.92
N PRO A 237 5.89 -2.24 35.30
CA PRO A 237 5.79 -3.34 34.34
C PRO A 237 4.55 -3.30 33.43
N ASP A 238 3.49 -2.64 33.87
CA ASP A 238 2.24 -2.40 33.16
C ASP A 238 2.18 -1.01 32.53
N SER A 239 3.32 -0.35 32.28
CA SER A 239 3.39 0.88 31.49
C SER A 239 3.49 0.58 30.00
N ARG A 240 2.73 1.32 29.19
CA ARG A 240 2.83 1.28 27.72
C ARG A 240 4.20 1.73 27.19
N ASN A 241 5.01 2.44 27.98
CA ASN A 241 6.33 2.92 27.55
C ASN A 241 7.25 1.76 27.14
N HIS A 242 7.06 0.58 27.74
CA HIS A 242 7.73 -0.65 27.32
C HIS A 242 7.46 -1.00 25.87
N LEU A 243 6.22 -0.86 25.41
CA LEU A 243 5.82 -1.15 24.04
C LEU A 243 6.40 -0.12 23.05
N ASN A 244 6.44 1.16 23.43
CA ASN A 244 7.09 2.21 22.63
C ASN A 244 8.54 1.84 22.32
N ILE A 245 9.29 1.42 23.34
CA ILE A 245 10.70 1.07 23.20
C ILE A 245 10.91 -0.27 22.49
N LEU A 246 10.16 -1.31 22.86
CA LEU A 246 10.35 -2.65 22.30
C LEU A 246 9.90 -2.78 20.84
N THR A 247 8.94 -1.97 20.41
CA THR A 247 8.46 -1.92 19.01
C THR A 247 9.40 -1.12 18.10
N SER A 248 10.15 -0.17 18.68
CA SER A 248 11.06 0.68 17.93
C SER A 248 12.31 -0.09 17.49
N THR A 249 12.70 0.10 16.23
CA THR A 249 14.02 -0.32 15.70
C THR A 249 15.13 0.57 16.26
N VAL A 250 14.87 1.87 16.33
CA VAL A 250 15.74 2.90 16.89
C VAL A 250 14.88 3.98 17.53
N VAL A 251 15.40 4.63 18.58
CA VAL A 251 14.70 5.64 19.35
C VAL A 251 15.44 6.98 19.24
N LEU A 252 14.68 8.06 19.06
CA LEU A 252 15.17 9.44 19.09
C LEU A 252 14.43 10.17 20.20
N ALA A 253 15.14 10.58 21.26
CA ALA A 253 14.54 11.27 22.38
C ALA A 253 14.76 12.78 22.28
N LEU A 254 13.67 13.52 22.06
CA LEU A 254 13.60 14.97 22.10
C LEU A 254 13.45 15.46 23.56
N PRO A 255 13.52 16.78 23.81
CA PRO A 255 13.34 17.31 25.16
C PRO A 255 12.02 16.89 25.80
N GLY A 256 12.03 16.68 27.11
CA GLY A 256 10.87 16.16 27.84
C GLY A 256 11.08 16.08 29.35
N ARG A 257 10.19 15.35 30.02
CA ARG A 257 10.15 15.21 31.49
C ARG A 257 10.23 13.74 31.90
N VAL A 258 9.61 13.38 33.03
CA VAL A 258 9.73 12.06 33.67
C VAL A 258 9.35 10.91 32.72
N GLY A 259 8.29 11.06 31.93
CA GLY A 259 7.89 10.04 30.94
C GLY A 259 8.97 9.79 29.88
N THR A 260 9.49 10.84 29.25
CA THR A 260 10.57 10.73 28.25
C THR A 260 11.85 10.18 28.87
N ARG A 261 12.18 10.60 30.10
CA ARG A 261 13.32 10.04 30.85
C ARG A 261 13.18 8.54 31.06
N ALA A 262 11.99 8.08 31.45
CA ALA A 262 11.72 6.66 31.62
C ALA A 262 11.88 5.88 30.30
N GLU A 263 11.43 6.44 29.18
CA GLU A 263 11.63 5.84 27.85
C GLU A 263 13.12 5.77 27.44
N ILE A 264 13.94 6.75 27.83
CA ILE A 264 15.41 6.69 27.68
C ILE A 264 15.99 5.56 28.55
N GLU A 265 15.59 5.48 29.82
CA GLU A 265 16.05 4.43 30.74
C GLU A 265 15.63 3.02 30.28
N LEU A 266 14.42 2.86 29.73
CA LEU A 266 13.95 1.63 29.11
C LEU A 266 14.73 1.27 27.84
N SER A 267 15.08 2.26 27.01
CA SER A 267 15.94 2.02 25.84
C SER A 267 17.30 1.46 26.25
N ILE A 268 17.92 2.00 27.30
CA ILE A 268 19.15 1.47 27.88
C ILE A 268 18.93 0.05 28.40
N ARG A 269 17.88 -0.17 29.20
CA ARG A 269 17.54 -1.47 29.79
C ARG A 269 17.38 -2.57 28.73
N TYR A 270 16.70 -2.25 27.63
CA TYR A 270 16.43 -3.20 26.54
C TYR A 270 17.49 -3.20 25.44
N ARG A 271 18.56 -2.41 25.59
CA ARG A 271 19.62 -2.24 24.57
C ARG A 271 19.02 -1.86 23.21
N ARG A 272 17.99 -1.01 23.22
CA ARG A 272 17.44 -0.44 21.99
C ARG A 272 18.31 0.75 21.58
N PRO A 273 18.77 0.81 20.31
CA PRO A 273 19.56 1.93 19.84
C PRO A 273 18.83 3.25 20.09
N ILE A 274 19.51 4.19 20.74
CA ILE A 274 18.94 5.49 21.11
C ILE A 274 19.96 6.61 20.90
N ALA A 275 19.48 7.74 20.38
CA ALA A 275 20.16 9.02 20.47
C ALA A 275 19.25 10.02 21.18
N VAL A 276 19.85 10.98 21.89
CA VAL A 276 19.14 11.97 22.69
C VAL A 276 19.47 13.40 22.23
N HIS A 277 18.47 14.28 22.30
CA HIS A 277 18.66 15.71 22.06
C HIS A 277 19.65 16.29 23.09
N GLY A 278 20.42 17.32 22.75
CA GLY A 278 21.39 17.93 23.66
C GLY A 278 20.83 18.40 25.00
N PHE A 279 19.52 18.62 25.08
CA PHE A 279 18.76 18.83 26.32
C PHE A 279 19.06 17.78 27.41
N TRP A 280 19.31 16.53 27.02
CA TRP A 280 19.51 15.42 27.94
C TRP A 280 20.98 15.22 28.35
N HIS A 281 21.90 16.11 27.95
CA HIS A 281 23.34 15.94 28.15
C HIS A 281 23.73 15.68 29.61
N ASP A 282 23.25 16.51 30.53
CA ASP A 282 23.65 16.41 31.94
C ASP A 282 23.09 15.14 32.60
N ALA A 283 21.93 14.67 32.14
CA ALA A 283 21.27 13.48 32.68
C ALA A 283 21.83 12.17 32.08
N PHE A 284 22.26 12.20 30.82
CA PHE A 284 22.72 11.04 30.06
C PHE A 284 23.96 11.40 29.22
N PRO A 285 25.11 11.68 29.85
CA PRO A 285 26.29 12.20 29.16
C PRO A 285 26.93 11.21 28.17
N ASP A 286 26.73 9.91 28.39
CA ASP A 286 27.34 8.84 27.61
C ASP A 286 26.51 8.39 26.39
N LEU A 287 25.30 8.92 26.22
CA LEU A 287 24.44 8.56 25.08
C LEU A 287 24.82 9.35 23.82
N PRO A 288 24.68 8.77 22.62
CA PRO A 288 24.79 9.50 21.36
C PRO A 288 23.87 10.72 21.34
N ARG A 289 24.39 11.86 20.88
CA ARG A 289 23.70 13.14 20.90
C ARG A 289 23.37 13.65 19.52
N PHE A 290 22.28 14.41 19.42
CA PHE A 290 21.97 15.22 18.26
C PHE A 290 21.36 16.56 18.70
N ASP A 291 21.68 17.63 17.99
CA ASP A 291 20.99 18.92 18.09
C ASP A 291 20.34 19.30 16.73
N GLU A 292 20.77 18.65 15.65
CA GLU A 292 20.30 18.84 14.28
C GLU A 292 19.64 17.57 13.73
N VAL A 293 18.63 17.74 12.87
CA VAL A 293 17.86 16.62 12.29
C VAL A 293 18.73 15.65 11.49
N ASP A 294 19.65 16.17 10.67
CA ASP A 294 20.50 15.33 9.81
C ASP A 294 21.36 14.36 10.64
N VAL A 295 21.83 14.79 11.81
CA VAL A 295 22.60 13.95 12.75
C VAL A 295 21.71 12.85 13.34
N ALA A 296 20.46 13.18 13.68
CA ALA A 296 19.49 12.21 14.19
C ALA A 296 19.15 11.13 13.15
N ILE A 297 18.97 11.54 11.88
CA ILE A 297 18.68 10.65 10.77
C ILE A 297 19.89 9.79 10.40
N GLU A 298 21.10 10.36 10.40
CA GLU A 298 22.33 9.59 10.18
C GLU A 298 22.52 8.51 11.25
N PHE A 299 22.27 8.86 12.52
CA PHE A 299 22.28 7.87 13.60
C PHE A 299 21.27 6.75 13.37
N ALA A 300 20.02 7.10 13.06
CA ALA A 300 18.96 6.12 12.78
C ALA A 300 19.34 5.20 11.60
N ALA A 301 19.89 5.76 10.52
CA ALA A 301 20.29 5.05 9.30
C ALA A 301 21.23 3.87 9.55
N ARG A 302 22.11 3.96 10.57
CA ARG A 302 23.06 2.90 10.96
C ARG A 302 22.38 1.63 11.45
N PHE A 303 21.15 1.73 11.96
CA PHE A 303 20.38 0.62 12.52
C PHE A 303 19.23 0.17 11.62
N THR A 304 18.81 1.03 10.69
CA THR A 304 17.71 0.76 9.77
C THR A 304 18.15 0.13 8.45
N SER A 305 19.45 0.20 8.11
CA SER A 305 20.04 -0.35 6.88
C SER A 305 20.35 -1.85 6.94
N ARG A 306 20.30 -2.50 8.11
CA ARG A 306 20.66 -3.92 8.32
C ARG A 306 19.66 -4.97 7.78
N GLY A 307 18.75 -4.59 6.88
CA GLY A 307 17.81 -5.51 6.22
C GLY A 307 18.24 -5.97 4.82
N ARG A 308 19.44 -5.60 4.33
CA ARG A 308 19.96 -6.02 3.03
C ARG A 308 21.39 -6.53 3.19
N HIS A 309 21.55 -7.85 3.06
CA HIS A 309 22.80 -8.62 3.05
C HIS A 309 23.54 -8.72 4.40
N GLU A 310 23.38 -9.88 5.04
CA GLU A 310 24.45 -10.78 5.52
C GLU A 310 23.80 -11.94 6.27
N ASP A 311 23.49 -13.02 5.52
CA ASP A 311 23.71 -14.45 5.83
C ASP A 311 23.11 -15.31 4.70
#